data_AF-R7ZW07-F1
#
_entry.id   AF-R7ZW07-F1
#
_cell.length_a   1.000
_cell.length_b   1.000
_cell.length_c   1.000
_cell.angle_alpha   90.00
_cell.angle_beta   90.00
_cell.angle_gamma   90.00
#
_symmetry.space_group_name_H-M   'P 1'
#
loop_
_entity.id
_entity.type
_entity.pdbx_description
1 polymer ?
#
loop_
_entity_poly.entity_id
_entity_poly.type
_entity_poly.pdbx_seq_one_letter_code
_entity_poly.pdbx_strand_id
1 'polypeptide(L)'
;MDFVRMKKIFYFIIICFTPLFAQGQIKTVSYATAKNQLNGGMPLPSEEIFYLEGTIPPSVRLVTLEVFRSKKSERSAYTYRWKAPYLIDASQFELFVTNPLRSNERYHMKFSFYERAGSDDLQELKAGITKNLEAYIRANYEVSRKGLQALASQRVMMTQLNEIVIQGLGNYAHPLDQEFQGFSDVVRQKIEQTNNLRLRNAKFNILRNKEDASRDEAIYANQLIDELIQLTTAEAEQYLRANLLMLVDIREIQSYPTEKRPFYLPVNVGYAGTYFGGDFNSLDYGTSPFVGVAFPLGRRTFTKFLGNASISTGVFTNTMRNSDGVSISGPLIGRPTYVGLGYSMFRILRFNAGIALTSSEVNGSLENVTIYPFVGFSMEFNIWLGLNR
;
A
#
# COMPACT_ATOMS: atom_id res chain seq x y z
N MET A 1 22.20 -39.84 -46.33
CA MET A 1 22.70 -40.14 -44.97
C MET A 1 22.05 -39.17 -43.95
N ASP A 2 20.77 -38.82 -44.12
CA ASP A 2 20.26 -37.52 -43.64
C ASP A 2 19.01 -37.57 -42.76
N PHE A 3 18.30 -38.70 -42.71
CA PHE A 3 17.06 -38.79 -41.92
C PHE A 3 17.33 -39.00 -40.41
N VAL A 4 18.42 -39.68 -40.07
CA VAL A 4 18.79 -39.96 -38.67
C VAL A 4 19.36 -38.70 -38.00
N ARG A 5 20.09 -37.86 -38.74
CA ARG A 5 20.63 -36.58 -38.24
C ARG A 5 19.52 -35.57 -37.97
N MET A 6 18.51 -35.50 -38.85
CA MET A 6 17.35 -34.62 -38.69
C MET A 6 16.46 -35.01 -37.50
N LYS A 7 16.25 -36.32 -37.27
CA LYS A 7 15.53 -36.82 -36.08
C LYS A 7 16.27 -36.48 -34.78
N LYS A 8 17.59 -36.59 -34.74
CA LYS A 8 18.40 -36.22 -33.55
C LYS A 8 18.31 -34.72 -33.24
N ILE A 9 18.30 -33.86 -34.27
CA ILE A 9 18.10 -32.41 -34.11
C ILE A 9 16.69 -32.11 -33.60
N PHE A 10 15.66 -32.80 -34.12
CA PHE A 10 14.28 -32.62 -33.68
C PHE A 10 14.07 -33.04 -32.22
N TYR A 11 14.63 -34.18 -31.79
CA TYR A 11 14.60 -34.59 -30.38
C TYR A 11 15.37 -33.63 -29.46
N PHE A 12 16.48 -33.05 -29.94
CA PHE A 12 17.24 -32.05 -29.19
C PHE A 12 16.44 -30.74 -29.00
N ILE A 13 15.70 -30.30 -30.03
CA ILE A 13 14.80 -29.14 -29.95
C ILE A 13 13.66 -29.42 -28.96
N ILE A 14 13.05 -30.61 -28.99
CA ILE A 14 11.96 -30.97 -28.05
C ILE A 14 12.46 -31.01 -26.60
N ILE A 15 13.64 -31.59 -26.33
CA ILE A 15 14.22 -31.66 -24.98
C ILE A 15 14.60 -30.26 -24.47
N CYS A 16 15.05 -29.35 -25.34
CA CYS A 16 15.32 -27.95 -24.96
C CYS A 16 14.05 -27.14 -24.67
N PHE A 17 12.88 -27.52 -25.18
CA PHE A 17 11.61 -26.82 -24.94
C PHE A 17 10.80 -27.38 -23.74
N THR A 18 11.17 -28.53 -23.17
CA THR A 18 10.38 -29.20 -22.12
C THR A 18 10.41 -28.62 -20.69
N PRO A 19 11.22 -27.62 -20.27
CA PRO A 19 11.09 -27.05 -18.93
C PRO A 19 10.35 -25.70 -18.89
N LEU A 20 9.45 -25.40 -19.84
CA LEU A 20 8.67 -24.14 -19.82
C LEU A 20 7.40 -24.19 -18.94
N PHE A 21 7.10 -25.32 -18.30
CA PHE A 21 5.97 -25.47 -17.38
C PHE A 21 6.41 -25.58 -15.91
N ALA A 22 7.51 -24.94 -15.52
CA ALA A 22 7.80 -24.72 -14.11
C ALA A 22 6.72 -23.76 -13.56
N GLN A 23 5.72 -24.35 -12.91
CA GLN A 23 4.57 -23.66 -12.37
C GLN A 23 5.02 -22.51 -11.46
N GLY A 24 4.55 -21.30 -11.76
CA GLY A 24 4.64 -20.15 -10.86
C GLY A 24 3.67 -20.33 -9.69
N GLN A 25 3.92 -21.32 -8.84
CA GLN A 25 3.16 -21.51 -7.63
C GLN A 25 3.44 -20.32 -6.70
N ILE A 26 2.38 -19.63 -6.31
CA ILE A 26 2.46 -18.56 -5.31
C ILE A 26 2.94 -19.20 -4.01
N LYS A 27 4.00 -18.64 -3.41
CA LYS A 27 4.55 -19.19 -2.16
C LYS A 27 3.50 -19.09 -1.05
N THR A 28 3.43 -20.11 -0.22
CA THR A 28 2.65 -20.10 1.02
C THR A 28 3.59 -19.96 2.21
N VAL A 29 3.26 -19.06 3.12
CA VAL A 29 3.89 -18.85 4.42
C VAL A 29 2.98 -19.39 5.50
N SER A 30 3.49 -20.28 6.35
CA SER A 30 2.74 -20.81 7.49
C SER A 30 2.92 -19.96 8.74
N TYR A 31 1.85 -19.66 9.46
CA TYR A 31 1.84 -18.99 10.76
C TYR A 31 1.44 -19.97 11.86
N ALA A 32 2.37 -20.25 12.76
CA ALA A 32 2.15 -21.07 13.94
C ALA A 32 1.67 -20.19 15.10
N THR A 33 0.35 -20.00 15.21
CA THR A 33 -0.32 -19.15 16.20
C THR A 33 0.17 -19.42 17.64
N ALA A 34 0.25 -20.70 18.04
CA ALA A 34 0.66 -21.09 19.40
C ALA A 34 2.12 -20.71 19.74
N LYS A 35 3.02 -20.71 18.74
CA LYS A 35 4.44 -20.36 18.92
C LYS A 35 4.73 -18.90 18.58
N ASN A 36 3.72 -18.16 18.11
CA ASN A 36 3.86 -16.85 17.49
C ASN A 36 5.02 -16.78 16.49
N GLN A 37 5.09 -17.77 15.58
CA GLN A 37 6.21 -17.94 14.66
C GLN A 37 5.72 -18.04 13.22
N LEU A 38 6.39 -17.31 12.33
CA LEU A 38 6.15 -17.38 10.88
C LEU A 38 7.15 -18.27 10.18
N ASN A 39 6.70 -18.93 9.12
CA ASN A 39 7.50 -19.68 8.16
C ASN A 39 8.54 -20.64 8.77
N GLY A 40 8.28 -21.21 9.95
CA GLY A 40 9.27 -22.01 10.68
C GLY A 40 10.56 -21.26 11.04
N GLY A 41 10.52 -19.92 11.09
CA GLY A 41 11.68 -19.04 11.32
C GLY A 41 12.41 -18.61 10.05
N MET A 42 11.98 -19.07 8.88
CA MET A 42 12.57 -18.64 7.60
C MET A 42 12.12 -17.23 7.22
N PRO A 43 12.95 -16.45 6.50
CA PRO A 43 12.56 -15.12 6.02
C PRO A 43 11.29 -15.15 5.16
N LEU A 44 10.57 -14.03 5.10
CA LEU A 44 9.39 -13.90 4.25
C LEU A 44 9.76 -13.76 2.77
N PRO A 45 8.90 -14.25 1.85
CA PRO A 45 9.00 -13.98 0.43
C PRO A 45 9.23 -12.49 0.15
N SER A 46 10.16 -12.18 -0.75
CA SER A 46 10.48 -10.80 -1.14
C SER A 46 10.17 -10.56 -2.61
N GLU A 47 9.68 -9.37 -2.93
CA GLU A 47 9.35 -8.85 -4.26
C GLU A 47 8.37 -9.71 -5.06
N GLU A 48 7.59 -10.53 -4.37
CA GLU A 48 6.52 -11.36 -4.89
C GLU A 48 5.32 -11.35 -3.94
N ILE A 49 4.16 -11.74 -4.46
CA ILE A 49 2.94 -11.98 -3.68
C ILE A 49 3.00 -13.38 -3.07
N PHE A 50 2.34 -13.57 -1.94
CA PHE A 50 2.33 -14.86 -1.24
C PHE A 50 1.03 -15.07 -0.46
N TYR A 51 0.70 -16.33 -0.20
CA TYR A 51 -0.36 -16.70 0.74
C TYR A 51 0.20 -16.81 2.15
N LEU A 52 -0.57 -16.41 3.14
CA LEU A 52 -0.28 -16.59 4.54
C LEU A 52 -1.39 -17.41 5.19
N GLU A 53 -1.03 -18.58 5.69
CA GLU A 53 -1.97 -19.55 6.25
C GLU A 53 -1.66 -19.78 7.72
N GLY A 54 -2.68 -19.97 8.54
CA GLY A 54 -2.49 -20.29 9.96
C GLY A 54 -3.70 -20.98 10.57
N THR A 55 -3.47 -21.66 11.69
CA THR A 55 -4.52 -22.34 12.45
C THR A 55 -5.22 -21.38 13.39
N ILE A 56 -6.54 -21.48 13.50
CA ILE A 56 -7.37 -20.66 14.37
C ILE A 56 -8.36 -21.52 15.17
N PRO A 57 -8.76 -21.07 16.37
CA PRO A 57 -9.90 -21.64 17.08
C PRO A 57 -11.20 -21.52 16.26
N PRO A 58 -12.14 -22.47 16.36
CA PRO A 58 -13.43 -22.43 15.65
C PRO A 58 -14.30 -21.20 15.94
N SER A 59 -14.09 -20.57 17.11
CA SER A 59 -14.79 -19.36 17.55
C SER A 59 -14.41 -18.11 16.73
N VAL A 60 -13.21 -18.08 16.16
CA VAL A 60 -12.69 -16.94 15.38
C VAL A 60 -13.42 -16.83 14.05
N ARG A 61 -13.97 -15.65 13.77
CA ARG A 61 -14.73 -15.35 12.53
C ARG A 61 -14.05 -14.34 11.63
N LEU A 62 -13.09 -13.58 12.13
CA LEU A 62 -12.32 -12.61 11.35
C LEU A 62 -10.88 -12.61 11.84
N VAL A 63 -9.96 -12.61 10.87
CA VAL A 63 -8.53 -12.41 11.10
C VAL A 63 -8.09 -11.21 10.27
N THR A 64 -7.49 -10.23 10.94
CA THR A 64 -6.89 -9.06 10.27
C THR A 64 -5.38 -9.15 10.41
N LEU A 65 -4.67 -8.92 9.31
CA LEU A 65 -3.22 -8.80 9.27
C LEU A 65 -2.84 -7.39 8.82
N GLU A 66 -2.04 -6.71 9.63
CA GLU A 66 -1.42 -5.45 9.27
C GLU A 66 0.07 -5.65 9.06
N VAL A 67 0.56 -5.24 7.89
CA VAL A 67 1.97 -5.39 7.49
C VAL A 67 2.59 -4.03 7.21
N PHE A 68 3.63 -3.67 7.96
CA PHE A 68 4.37 -2.43 7.74
C PHE A 68 5.87 -2.61 7.95
N ARG A 69 6.66 -1.72 7.35
CA ARG A 69 8.12 -1.76 7.43
C ARG A 69 8.57 -1.33 8.81
N SER A 70 9.62 -1.95 9.36
CA SER A 70 10.09 -1.64 10.72
C SER A 70 10.61 -0.23 10.96
N LYS A 71 10.90 0.51 9.89
CA LYS A 71 11.29 1.93 9.96
C LYS A 71 10.12 2.89 9.76
N LYS A 72 8.91 2.38 9.61
CA LYS A 72 7.70 3.17 9.32
C LYS A 72 6.66 3.00 10.41
N SER A 73 5.74 3.98 10.47
CA SER A 73 4.58 3.94 11.38
C SER A 73 3.55 2.91 10.90
N GLU A 74 2.81 2.35 11.87
CA GLU A 74 1.63 1.50 11.69
C GLU A 74 0.59 2.12 10.74
N ARG A 75 0.47 3.46 10.70
CA ARG A 75 -0.41 4.17 9.74
C ARG A 75 -0.10 3.90 8.27
N SER A 76 1.08 3.35 7.96
CA SER A 76 1.48 2.96 6.61
C SER A 76 1.32 1.47 6.32
N ALA A 77 0.63 0.75 7.20
CA ALA A 77 0.38 -0.66 7.05
C ALA A 77 -0.54 -0.96 5.88
N TYR A 78 -0.27 -2.08 5.23
CA TYR A 78 -1.24 -2.74 4.36
C TYR A 78 -2.05 -3.70 5.21
N THR A 79 -3.37 -3.57 5.15
CA THR A 79 -4.30 -4.39 5.91
C THR A 79 -4.92 -5.45 5.02
N TYR A 80 -4.86 -6.70 5.47
CA TYR A 80 -5.49 -7.85 4.84
C TYR A 80 -6.47 -8.48 5.81
N ARG A 81 -7.59 -8.99 5.28
CA ARG A 81 -8.67 -9.52 6.10
C ARG A 81 -9.12 -10.87 5.55
N TRP A 82 -9.30 -11.83 6.45
CA TRP A 82 -9.91 -13.11 6.17
C TRP A 82 -11.16 -13.25 7.03
N LYS A 83 -12.26 -13.69 6.41
CA LYS A 83 -13.54 -13.93 7.10
C LYS A 83 -13.88 -15.40 7.01
N ALA A 84 -14.35 -15.96 8.12
CA ALA A 84 -14.88 -17.31 8.14
C ALA A 84 -16.05 -17.43 7.16
N PRO A 85 -16.16 -18.55 6.40
CA PRO A 85 -17.30 -18.78 5.53
C PRO A 85 -18.61 -18.81 6.34
N TYR A 86 -19.71 -18.40 5.69
CA TYR A 86 -21.01 -18.33 6.35
C TYR A 86 -21.45 -19.73 6.83
N LEU A 87 -21.81 -19.83 8.11
CA LEU A 87 -22.28 -21.07 8.78
C LEU A 87 -21.28 -22.23 8.82
N ILE A 88 -19.99 -21.99 8.56
CA ILE A 88 -18.96 -23.03 8.62
C ILE A 88 -17.91 -22.65 9.65
N ASP A 89 -17.61 -23.59 10.53
CA ASP A 89 -16.47 -23.48 11.43
C ASP A 89 -15.18 -23.73 10.65
N ALA A 90 -14.30 -22.74 10.70
CA ALA A 90 -13.01 -22.80 10.05
C ALA A 90 -11.94 -23.03 11.11
N SER A 91 -11.08 -24.01 10.88
CA SER A 91 -9.91 -24.29 11.71
C SER A 91 -8.64 -23.61 11.20
N GLN A 92 -8.72 -22.99 10.01
CA GLN A 92 -7.62 -22.35 9.33
C GLN A 92 -8.08 -21.08 8.61
N PHE A 93 -7.17 -20.11 8.52
CA PHE A 93 -7.33 -18.93 7.67
C PHE A 93 -6.28 -18.94 6.56
N GLU A 94 -6.60 -18.26 5.46
CA GLU A 94 -5.68 -17.99 4.36
C GLU A 94 -5.83 -16.51 3.95
N LEU A 95 -4.72 -15.78 4.01
CA LEU A 95 -4.64 -14.38 3.62
C LEU A 95 -3.77 -14.25 2.37
N PHE A 96 -4.29 -13.60 1.34
CA PHE A 96 -3.53 -13.31 0.14
C PHE A 96 -2.82 -11.95 0.25
N VAL A 97 -1.50 -11.99 0.46
CA VAL A 97 -0.67 -10.79 0.62
C VAL A 97 -0.28 -10.27 -0.77
N THR A 98 -1.02 -9.28 -1.25
CA THR A 98 -0.92 -8.75 -2.62
C THR A 98 0.14 -7.67 -2.79
N ASN A 99 0.53 -6.96 -1.73
CA ASN A 99 1.61 -5.98 -1.79
C ASN A 99 2.96 -6.67 -1.53
N PRO A 100 3.86 -6.77 -2.53
CA PRO A 100 5.12 -7.45 -2.36
C PRO A 100 6.01 -6.78 -1.32
N LEU A 101 6.74 -7.57 -0.54
CA LEU A 101 7.67 -7.06 0.47
C LEU A 101 9.02 -6.73 -0.16
N ARG A 102 9.69 -5.67 0.29
CA ARG A 102 11.04 -5.35 -0.21
C ARG A 102 12.05 -6.38 0.29
N SER A 103 12.98 -6.80 -0.57
CA SER A 103 14.09 -7.65 -0.17
C SER A 103 15.06 -6.94 0.77
N ASN A 104 15.78 -7.71 1.59
CA ASN A 104 16.77 -7.21 2.56
C ASN A 104 16.20 -6.23 3.60
N GLU A 105 14.91 -6.35 3.94
CA GLU A 105 14.23 -5.47 4.88
C GLU A 105 13.55 -6.25 6.00
N ARG A 106 13.09 -5.51 7.01
CA ARG A 106 12.38 -6.05 8.18
C ARG A 106 11.00 -5.43 8.29
N TYR A 107 10.03 -6.25 8.64
CA TYR A 107 8.61 -5.87 8.72
C TYR A 107 8.05 -6.22 10.10
N HIS A 108 7.13 -5.39 10.57
CA HIS A 108 6.22 -5.74 11.66
C HIS A 108 4.94 -6.32 11.05
N MET A 109 4.44 -7.37 11.70
CA MET A 109 3.15 -7.97 11.38
C MET A 109 2.32 -8.02 12.64
N LYS A 110 1.10 -7.51 12.56
CA LYS A 110 0.14 -7.52 13.64
C LYS A 110 -1.08 -8.31 13.20
N PHE A 111 -1.35 -9.38 13.92
CA PHE A 111 -2.52 -10.22 13.74
C PHE A 111 -3.55 -9.85 14.79
N SER A 112 -4.76 -9.57 14.36
CA SER A 112 -5.91 -9.30 15.22
C SER A 112 -6.97 -10.35 14.96
N PHE A 113 -7.35 -11.09 16.01
CA PHE A 113 -8.32 -12.18 15.96
C PHE A 113 -9.63 -11.73 16.56
N TYR A 114 -10.74 -11.94 15.86
CA TYR A 114 -12.06 -11.54 16.31
C TYR A 114 -13.02 -12.71 16.36
N GLU A 115 -13.78 -12.79 17.45
CA GLU A 115 -14.85 -13.75 17.68
C GLU A 115 -16.20 -13.05 17.69
N ARG A 116 -17.31 -13.81 17.66
CA ARG A 116 -18.63 -13.20 17.88
C ARG A 116 -18.69 -12.67 19.31
N ALA A 117 -19.05 -11.40 19.46
CA ALA A 117 -19.27 -10.83 20.78
C ALA A 117 -20.39 -11.59 21.51
N GLY A 118 -20.20 -11.86 22.81
CA GLY A 118 -21.23 -12.46 23.64
C GLY A 118 -22.44 -11.54 23.79
N SER A 119 -23.58 -12.09 24.21
CA SER A 119 -24.77 -11.28 24.55
C SER A 119 -24.45 -10.23 25.61
N ASP A 120 -23.65 -10.62 26.59
CA ASP A 120 -23.34 -9.82 27.77
C ASP A 120 -22.37 -8.68 27.39
N ASP A 121 -21.32 -8.98 26.62
CA ASP A 121 -20.37 -8.00 26.09
C ASP A 121 -21.08 -6.94 25.23
N LEU A 122 -22.01 -7.38 24.37
CA LEU A 122 -22.80 -6.47 23.53
C LEU A 122 -23.74 -5.59 24.36
N GLN A 123 -24.31 -6.13 25.44
CA GLN A 123 -25.18 -5.36 26.32
C GLN A 123 -24.38 -4.31 27.09
N GLU A 124 -23.19 -4.66 27.59
CA GLU A 124 -22.28 -3.73 28.25
C GLU A 124 -21.81 -2.63 27.28
N LEU A 125 -21.44 -2.99 26.06
CA LEU A 125 -21.08 -2.03 25.00
C LEU A 125 -22.21 -1.04 24.72
N LYS A 126 -23.44 -1.55 24.52
CA LYS A 126 -24.64 -0.72 24.28
C LYS A 126 -24.89 0.21 25.45
N ALA A 127 -24.86 -0.30 26.68
CA ALA A 127 -25.06 0.51 27.88
C ALA A 127 -23.99 1.59 28.03
N GLY A 128 -22.73 1.26 27.76
CA GLY A 128 -21.61 2.20 27.81
C GLY A 128 -21.73 3.32 26.78
N ILE A 129 -22.00 2.98 25.51
CA ILE A 129 -22.20 3.98 24.44
C ILE A 129 -23.41 4.87 24.76
N THR A 130 -24.56 4.28 25.11
CA THR A 130 -25.78 5.02 25.45
C THR A 130 -25.56 5.99 26.63
N LYS A 131 -24.90 5.54 27.69
CA LYS A 131 -24.58 6.38 28.85
C LYS A 131 -23.65 7.54 28.48
N ASN A 132 -22.64 7.30 27.64
CA ASN A 132 -21.71 8.33 27.21
C ASN A 132 -22.36 9.36 26.28
N LEU A 133 -23.22 8.92 25.36
CA LEU A 133 -24.03 9.81 24.51
C LEU A 133 -24.95 10.68 25.36
N GLU A 134 -25.68 10.08 26.30
CA GLU A 134 -26.55 10.80 27.23
C GLU A 134 -25.77 11.84 28.05
N ALA A 135 -24.66 11.43 28.68
CA ALA A 135 -23.84 12.33 29.48
C ALA A 135 -23.31 13.50 28.65
N TYR A 136 -22.85 13.24 27.43
CA TYR A 136 -22.39 14.29 26.52
C TYR A 136 -23.51 15.25 26.14
N ILE A 137 -24.69 14.75 25.78
CA ILE A 137 -25.83 15.59 25.40
C ILE A 137 -26.24 16.48 26.59
N ARG A 138 -26.46 15.89 27.77
CA ARG A 138 -26.86 16.64 28.97
C ARG A 138 -25.83 17.69 29.37
N ALA A 139 -24.54 17.37 29.28
CA ALA A 139 -23.47 18.30 29.61
C ALA A 139 -23.36 19.48 28.64
N ASN A 140 -23.83 19.35 27.40
CA ASN A 140 -23.76 20.41 26.39
C ASN A 140 -24.99 21.31 26.35
N TYR A 141 -26.01 21.08 27.18
CA TYR A 141 -27.19 21.92 27.26
C TYR A 141 -27.35 22.54 28.64
N GLU A 142 -27.49 23.87 28.67
CA GLU A 142 -27.83 24.61 29.87
C GLU A 142 -29.30 25.06 29.79
N VAL A 143 -30.08 24.72 30.82
CA VAL A 143 -31.47 25.16 30.94
C VAL A 143 -31.49 26.52 31.63
N SER A 144 -31.85 27.57 30.89
CA SER A 144 -31.96 28.93 31.41
C SER A 144 -33.42 29.43 31.37
N ARG A 145 -33.72 30.50 32.12
CA ARG A 145 -35.03 31.18 32.07
C ARG A 145 -35.39 31.76 30.68
N LYS A 146 -34.43 31.87 29.76
CA LYS A 146 -34.65 32.45 28.42
C LYS A 146 -34.86 31.38 27.35
N GLY A 147 -34.46 30.15 27.62
CA GLY A 147 -34.34 29.11 26.61
C GLY A 147 -33.39 28.00 27.02
N LEU A 148 -33.39 26.97 26.20
CA LEU A 148 -32.30 26.01 26.18
C LEU A 148 -31.11 26.63 25.42
N GLN A 149 -29.92 26.60 26.00
CA GLN A 149 -28.71 27.09 25.35
C GLN A 149 -27.73 25.93 25.15
N ALA A 150 -27.31 25.70 23.90
CA ALA A 150 -26.22 24.77 23.62
C ALA A 150 -24.87 25.44 23.94
N LEU A 151 -23.99 24.71 24.62
CA LEU A 151 -22.62 25.16 24.92
C LEU A 151 -21.67 24.93 23.73
N ALA A 152 -22.00 23.98 22.86
CA ALA A 152 -21.24 23.65 21.65
C ALA A 152 -22.04 23.92 20.38
N SER A 153 -21.35 24.21 19.28
CA SER A 153 -22.02 24.32 17.97
C SER A 153 -22.52 22.96 17.48
N GLN A 154 -23.58 22.97 16.68
CA GLN A 154 -24.16 21.77 16.06
C GLN A 154 -23.11 20.89 15.36
N ARG A 155 -22.17 21.49 14.62
CA ARG A 155 -21.10 20.76 13.93
C ARG A 155 -20.19 20.04 14.93
N VAL A 156 -19.80 20.73 16.01
CA VAL A 156 -18.95 20.15 17.05
C VAL A 156 -19.69 19.01 17.76
N MET A 157 -20.96 19.20 18.10
CA MET A 157 -21.78 18.15 18.71
C MET A 157 -21.86 16.91 17.83
N MET A 158 -22.14 17.06 16.53
CA MET A 158 -22.18 15.92 15.60
C MET A 158 -20.84 15.17 15.55
N THR A 159 -19.71 15.90 15.47
CA THR A 159 -18.38 15.27 15.49
C THR A 159 -18.15 14.50 16.78
N GLN A 160 -18.44 15.09 17.94
CA GLN A 160 -18.20 14.44 19.23
C GLN A 160 -19.12 13.25 19.48
N LEU A 161 -20.39 13.34 19.08
CA LEU A 161 -21.31 12.20 19.12
C LEU A 161 -20.78 11.04 18.27
N ASN A 162 -20.32 11.32 17.04
CA ASN A 162 -19.72 10.31 16.18
C ASN A 162 -18.47 9.68 16.82
N GLU A 163 -17.59 10.50 17.39
CA GLU A 163 -16.37 10.04 18.07
C GLU A 163 -16.67 9.13 19.27
N ILE A 164 -17.72 9.43 20.07
CA ILE A 164 -18.12 8.57 21.18
C ILE A 164 -18.46 7.15 20.70
N VAL A 165 -19.20 7.04 19.60
CA VAL A 165 -19.55 5.73 19.02
C VAL A 165 -18.31 5.05 18.44
N ILE A 166 -17.49 5.77 17.66
CA ILE A 166 -16.27 5.23 17.04
C ILE A 166 -15.29 4.72 18.10
N GLN A 167 -15.06 5.49 19.17
CA GLN A 167 -14.18 5.10 20.26
C GLN A 167 -14.75 3.92 21.06
N GLY A 168 -16.06 3.90 21.31
CA GLY A 168 -16.73 2.76 21.95
C GLY A 168 -16.60 1.47 21.14
N LEU A 169 -16.59 1.57 19.82
CA LEU A 169 -16.40 0.46 18.89
C LEU A 169 -14.94 0.03 18.72
N GLY A 170 -13.96 0.64 19.40
CA GLY A 170 -12.53 0.44 19.10
C GLY A 170 -12.07 -1.03 19.09
N ASN A 171 -12.65 -1.88 19.92
CA ASN A 171 -12.34 -3.32 20.00
C ASN A 171 -13.35 -4.20 19.24
N TYR A 172 -14.25 -3.59 18.46
CA TYR A 172 -15.33 -4.27 17.78
C TYR A 172 -15.24 -4.05 16.26
N ALA A 173 -15.59 -5.09 15.51
CA ALA A 173 -15.62 -5.05 14.06
C ALA A 173 -16.99 -5.51 13.56
N HIS A 174 -17.49 -4.86 12.52
CA HIS A 174 -18.74 -5.28 11.90
C HIS A 174 -18.51 -6.52 11.02
N PRO A 175 -19.34 -7.58 11.11
CA PRO A 175 -19.15 -8.82 10.34
C PRO A 175 -19.20 -8.58 8.83
N LEU A 176 -19.99 -7.60 8.38
CA LEU A 176 -20.10 -7.20 6.97
C LEU A 176 -19.12 -6.10 6.54
N ASP A 177 -18.15 -5.74 7.39
CA ASP A 177 -17.22 -4.63 7.13
C ASP A 177 -17.92 -3.28 6.88
N GLN A 178 -18.99 -3.03 7.62
CA GLN A 178 -19.70 -1.75 7.57
C GLN A 178 -19.17 -0.88 8.71
N GLU A 179 -18.53 0.23 8.34
CA GLU A 179 -18.10 1.24 9.30
C GLU A 179 -19.29 2.12 9.70
N PHE A 180 -19.29 2.58 10.95
CA PHE A 180 -20.26 3.56 11.41
C PHE A 180 -20.07 4.87 10.63
N GLN A 181 -21.04 5.20 9.77
CA GLN A 181 -20.98 6.37 8.89
C GLN A 181 -21.24 7.71 9.62
N GLY A 182 -21.48 7.66 10.93
CA GLY A 182 -21.94 8.79 11.72
C GLY A 182 -23.46 8.83 11.86
N PHE A 183 -23.92 9.70 12.77
CA PHE A 183 -25.33 9.98 12.98
C PHE A 183 -25.96 10.68 11.77
N SER A 184 -27.26 10.43 11.59
CA SER A 184 -28.01 10.89 10.44
C SER A 184 -28.27 12.40 10.44
N ASP A 185 -28.78 12.90 9.31
CA ASP A 185 -29.27 14.26 9.18
C ASP A 185 -30.47 14.55 10.10
N VAL A 186 -31.21 13.53 10.54
CA VAL A 186 -32.33 13.67 11.47
C VAL A 186 -31.82 14.07 12.85
N VAL A 187 -30.74 13.44 13.34
CA VAL A 187 -30.06 13.85 14.58
C VAL A 187 -29.54 15.28 14.44
N ARG A 188 -28.92 15.60 13.29
CA ARG A 188 -28.44 16.97 13.02
C ARG A 188 -29.57 18.00 13.11
N GLN A 189 -30.72 17.73 12.50
CA GLN A 189 -31.89 18.61 12.53
C GLN A 189 -32.47 18.72 13.95
N LYS A 190 -32.50 17.62 14.71
CA LYS A 190 -33.00 17.64 16.10
C LYS A 190 -32.10 18.50 16.99
N ILE A 191 -30.78 18.40 16.87
CA ILE A 191 -29.83 19.28 17.58
C ILE A 191 -30.10 20.75 17.26
N GLU A 192 -30.37 21.08 15.99
CA GLU A 192 -30.67 22.44 15.56
C GLU A 192 -31.99 22.97 16.14
N GLN A 193 -33.04 22.15 16.11
CA GLN A 193 -34.32 22.48 16.74
C GLN A 193 -34.11 22.77 18.22
N THR A 194 -33.41 21.87 18.92
CA THR A 194 -33.10 21.98 20.35
C THR A 194 -32.26 23.23 20.66
N ASN A 195 -31.33 23.63 19.78
CA ASN A 195 -30.50 24.84 19.95
C ASN A 195 -31.26 26.15 19.70
N ASN A 196 -32.21 26.17 18.75
CA ASN A 196 -32.93 27.38 18.34
C ASN A 196 -34.20 27.65 19.18
N LEU A 197 -34.42 26.87 20.24
CA LEU A 197 -35.65 26.89 21.01
C LEU A 197 -35.71 28.06 22.01
N ARG A 198 -36.55 29.05 21.67
CA ARG A 198 -36.93 30.14 22.58
C ARG A 198 -38.20 29.74 23.32
N LEU A 199 -38.11 29.55 24.64
CA LEU A 199 -39.23 29.10 25.50
C LEU A 199 -40.44 30.06 25.47
N ARG A 200 -40.24 31.33 25.07
CA ARG A 200 -41.31 32.31 24.86
C ARG A 200 -42.32 31.94 23.76
N ASN A 201 -41.96 31.02 22.85
CA ASN A 201 -42.81 30.59 21.73
C ASN A 201 -43.55 29.27 22.00
N ALA A 202 -43.27 28.58 23.11
CA ALA A 202 -44.08 27.47 23.56
C ALA A 202 -45.39 28.06 24.11
N LYS A 203 -46.46 28.03 23.29
CA LYS A 203 -47.79 28.48 23.71
C LYS A 203 -48.35 27.53 24.78
N PHE A 204 -47.92 27.69 26.02
CA PHE A 204 -48.62 27.14 27.16
C PHE A 204 -49.93 27.93 27.32
N ASN A 205 -51.01 27.35 26.81
CA ASN A 205 -52.34 27.94 26.84
C ASN A 205 -52.99 27.72 28.22
N ILE A 206 -52.29 28.11 29.30
CA ILE A 206 -52.78 27.91 30.67
C ILE A 206 -52.60 29.20 31.45
N LEU A 207 -53.71 29.83 31.77
CA LEU A 207 -53.86 30.87 32.79
C LEU A 207 -53.27 30.36 34.11
N ARG A 208 -52.03 30.71 34.46
CA ARG A 208 -51.44 30.34 35.76
C ARG A 208 -50.28 31.23 36.19
N ASN A 209 -50.08 31.30 37.51
CA ASN A 209 -49.15 32.18 38.21
C ASN A 209 -47.68 32.01 37.76
N LYS A 210 -46.89 33.09 37.81
CA LYS A 210 -45.49 33.17 37.34
C LYS A 210 -44.52 32.15 37.96
N GLU A 211 -44.84 31.59 39.13
CA GLU A 211 -44.00 30.54 39.76
C GLU A 211 -44.15 29.18 39.08
N ASP A 212 -45.36 28.80 38.61
CA ASP A 212 -45.61 27.53 37.92
C ASP A 212 -45.01 27.51 36.50
N ALA A 213 -45.01 28.66 35.80
CA ALA A 213 -44.51 28.76 34.43
C ALA A 213 -43.02 28.40 34.27
N SER A 214 -42.18 28.74 35.26
CA SER A 214 -40.75 28.43 35.23
C SER A 214 -40.46 26.92 35.36
N ARG A 215 -41.37 26.18 36.00
CA ARG A 215 -41.29 24.73 36.17
C ARG A 215 -41.68 24.01 34.89
N ASP A 216 -42.75 24.47 34.23
CA ASP A 216 -43.24 23.91 32.97
C ASP A 216 -42.26 24.11 31.80
N GLU A 217 -41.59 25.27 31.76
CA GLU A 217 -40.52 25.58 30.80
C GLU A 217 -39.31 24.65 30.94
N ALA A 218 -38.87 24.39 32.17
CA ALA A 218 -37.78 23.46 32.46
C ALA A 218 -38.16 22.01 32.14
N ILE A 219 -39.42 21.62 32.38
CA ILE A 219 -39.94 20.29 32.03
C ILE A 219 -39.90 20.09 30.50
N TYR A 220 -40.37 21.07 29.73
CA TYR A 220 -40.36 20.99 28.27
C TYR A 220 -38.93 20.97 27.69
N ALA A 221 -38.01 21.75 28.25
CA ALA A 221 -36.60 21.74 27.87
C ALA A 221 -35.95 20.36 28.11
N ASN A 222 -36.24 19.73 29.26
CA ASN A 222 -35.77 18.38 29.56
C ASN A 222 -36.37 17.34 28.61
N GLN A 223 -37.66 17.46 28.27
CA GLN A 223 -38.30 16.56 27.30
C GLN A 223 -37.59 16.58 25.93
N LEU A 224 -37.20 17.76 25.44
CA LEU A 224 -36.50 17.89 24.16
C LEU A 224 -35.07 17.30 24.19
N ILE A 225 -34.39 17.44 25.32
CA ILE A 225 -33.11 16.77 25.57
C ILE A 225 -33.31 15.26 25.56
N ASP A 226 -34.33 14.76 26.27
CA ASP A 226 -34.64 13.33 26.35
C ASP A 226 -35.03 12.76 24.99
N GLU A 227 -35.77 13.50 24.16
CA GLU A 227 -36.06 13.11 22.77
C GLU A 227 -34.80 13.02 21.90
N LEU A 228 -33.85 13.95 22.06
CA LEU A 228 -32.56 13.88 21.36
C LEU A 228 -31.72 12.69 21.84
N ILE A 229 -31.71 12.41 23.15
CA ILE A 229 -31.05 11.23 23.71
C ILE A 229 -31.68 9.98 23.10
N GLN A 230 -33.00 9.84 23.13
CA GLN A 230 -33.70 8.68 22.55
C GLN A 230 -33.41 8.48 21.06
N LEU A 231 -33.34 9.57 20.28
CA LEU A 231 -33.02 9.48 18.86
C LEU A 231 -31.58 9.01 18.63
N THR A 232 -30.61 9.60 19.34
CA THR A 232 -29.19 9.23 19.20
C THR A 232 -28.93 7.80 19.69
N THR A 233 -29.56 7.38 20.78
CA THR A 233 -29.43 6.00 21.27
C THR A 233 -30.07 5.01 20.32
N ALA A 234 -31.24 5.31 19.75
CA ALA A 234 -31.89 4.45 18.76
C ALA A 234 -31.04 4.26 17.49
N GLU A 235 -30.44 5.33 16.97
CA GLU A 235 -29.55 5.24 15.79
C GLU A 235 -28.26 4.47 16.09
N ALA A 236 -27.65 4.72 17.26
CA ALA A 236 -26.46 3.96 17.69
C ALA A 236 -26.81 2.47 17.86
N GLU A 237 -27.92 2.16 18.52
CA GLU A 237 -28.39 0.79 18.70
C GLU A 237 -28.69 0.09 17.38
N GLN A 238 -29.23 0.80 16.38
CA GLN A 238 -29.48 0.22 15.06
C GLN A 238 -28.18 -0.32 14.43
N TYR A 239 -27.07 0.40 14.58
CA TYR A 239 -25.76 -0.07 14.15
C TYR A 239 -25.26 -1.24 15.03
N LEU A 240 -25.41 -1.13 16.36
CA LEU A 240 -24.98 -2.14 17.34
C LEU A 240 -25.85 -3.41 17.37
N ARG A 241 -26.96 -3.45 16.64
CA ARG A 241 -27.81 -4.66 16.49
C ARG A 241 -27.11 -5.74 15.66
N ALA A 242 -26.14 -5.38 14.84
CA ALA A 242 -25.33 -6.36 14.14
C ALA A 242 -24.62 -7.26 15.16
N ASN A 243 -24.49 -8.55 14.85
CA ASN A 243 -23.67 -9.48 15.63
C ASN A 243 -22.19 -9.07 15.49
N LEU A 244 -21.77 -8.03 16.20
CA LEU A 244 -20.42 -7.48 16.14
C LEU A 244 -19.43 -8.57 16.52
N LEU A 245 -18.24 -8.43 15.95
CA LEU A 245 -17.11 -9.27 16.28
C LEU A 245 -16.25 -8.53 17.30
N MET A 246 -15.93 -9.17 18.41
CA MET A 246 -15.06 -8.62 19.45
C MET A 246 -13.62 -9.08 19.22
N LEU A 247 -12.66 -8.18 19.39
CA LEU A 247 -11.24 -8.48 19.39
C LEU A 247 -10.87 -9.31 20.62
N VAL A 248 -10.37 -10.53 20.41
CA VAL A 248 -10.03 -11.46 21.50
C VAL A 248 -8.54 -11.66 21.72
N ASP A 249 -7.72 -11.49 20.68
CA ASP A 249 -6.28 -11.67 20.76
C ASP A 249 -5.57 -10.78 19.74
N ILE A 250 -4.40 -10.27 20.12
CA ILE A 250 -3.48 -9.56 19.25
C ILE A 250 -2.12 -10.25 19.35
N ARG A 251 -1.60 -10.68 18.20
CA ARG A 251 -0.25 -11.23 18.11
C ARG A 251 0.61 -10.34 17.24
N GLU A 252 1.70 -9.87 17.81
CA GLU A 252 2.67 -9.05 17.09
C GLU A 252 3.96 -9.83 16.85
N ILE A 253 4.49 -9.69 15.64
CA ILE A 253 5.81 -10.17 15.26
C ILE A 253 6.61 -8.97 14.80
N GLN A 254 7.65 -8.65 15.55
CA GLN A 254 8.43 -7.47 15.32
C GLN A 254 9.69 -7.75 14.51
N SER A 255 10.02 -6.84 13.61
CA SER A 255 11.29 -6.85 12.86
C SER A 255 11.59 -8.20 12.19
N TYR A 256 10.59 -8.80 11.55
CA TYR A 256 10.74 -10.07 10.85
C TYR A 256 11.43 -9.88 9.50
N PRO A 257 12.47 -10.68 9.16
CA PRO A 257 13.27 -10.46 7.96
C PRO A 257 12.57 -10.95 6.68
N THR A 258 12.86 -10.30 5.56
CA THR A 258 12.54 -10.79 4.21
C THR A 258 13.73 -11.50 3.58
N GLU A 259 13.46 -12.35 2.59
CA GLU A 259 14.47 -13.04 1.80
C GLU A 259 15.52 -12.04 1.28
N LYS A 260 16.79 -12.44 1.42
CA LYS A 260 17.89 -11.65 0.90
C LYS A 260 18.00 -11.90 -0.59
N ARG A 261 17.95 -10.83 -1.38
CA ARG A 261 18.29 -10.90 -2.81
C ARG A 261 19.70 -10.35 -2.99
N PRO A 262 20.60 -11.10 -3.66
CA PRO A 262 21.96 -10.65 -3.87
C PRO A 262 21.97 -9.42 -4.77
N PHE A 263 22.99 -8.59 -4.59
CA PHE A 263 23.24 -7.47 -5.48
C PHE A 263 23.87 -8.01 -6.77
N TYR A 264 23.17 -7.86 -7.89
CA TYR A 264 23.71 -8.14 -9.21
C TYR A 264 24.24 -6.85 -9.81
N LEU A 265 25.37 -6.92 -10.53
CA LEU A 265 25.79 -5.85 -11.42
C LEU A 265 25.38 -6.23 -12.84
N PRO A 266 24.38 -5.54 -13.42
CA PRO A 266 24.00 -5.76 -14.80
C PRO A 266 25.10 -5.26 -15.74
N VAL A 267 25.59 -6.16 -16.57
CA VAL A 267 26.52 -5.86 -17.67
C VAL A 267 25.72 -5.84 -18.96
N ASN A 268 25.90 -4.79 -19.76
CA ASN A 268 25.26 -4.68 -21.06
C ASN A 268 26.29 -4.85 -22.18
N VAL A 269 25.88 -5.58 -23.22
CA VAL A 269 26.64 -5.73 -24.46
C VAL A 269 25.68 -5.42 -25.61
N GLY A 270 26.06 -4.50 -26.47
CA GLY A 270 25.15 -3.98 -27.48
C GLY A 270 25.83 -3.41 -28.70
N TYR A 271 25.01 -2.84 -29.56
CA TYR A 271 25.42 -2.15 -30.77
C TYR A 271 24.67 -0.82 -30.85
N ALA A 272 25.40 0.26 -31.10
CA ALA A 272 24.83 1.61 -31.14
C ALA A 272 25.40 2.42 -32.30
N GLY A 273 24.59 3.39 -32.74
CA GLY A 273 24.98 4.45 -33.64
C GLY A 273 25.13 5.78 -32.89
N THR A 274 26.19 6.50 -33.20
CA THR A 274 26.47 7.85 -32.69
C THR A 274 26.34 8.83 -33.84
N TYR A 275 25.52 9.86 -33.66
CA TYR A 275 25.26 10.88 -34.67
C TYR A 275 26.27 12.02 -34.55
N PHE A 276 27.00 12.29 -35.64
CA PHE A 276 28.07 13.30 -35.68
C PHE A 276 27.61 14.62 -36.29
N GLY A 277 26.58 14.62 -37.15
CA GLY A 277 26.03 15.82 -37.77
C GLY A 277 25.24 15.51 -39.05
N GLY A 278 24.67 16.55 -39.68
CA GLY A 278 23.99 16.44 -40.97
C GLY A 278 22.47 16.68 -40.95
N ASP A 279 21.85 16.56 -42.13
CA ASP A 279 20.41 16.72 -42.33
C ASP A 279 19.76 15.38 -42.72
N PHE A 280 18.42 15.34 -42.84
CA PHE A 280 17.67 14.13 -43.24
C PHE A 280 18.16 13.47 -44.55
N ASN A 281 18.84 14.23 -45.42
CA ASN A 281 19.35 13.75 -46.71
C ASN A 281 20.84 13.36 -46.67
N SER A 282 21.58 13.74 -45.63
CA SER A 282 23.03 13.50 -45.51
C SER A 282 23.41 13.34 -44.04
N LEU A 283 23.08 12.17 -43.50
CA LEU A 283 23.31 11.83 -42.10
C LEU A 283 24.75 11.31 -41.88
N ASP A 284 25.53 11.99 -41.05
CA ASP A 284 26.84 11.51 -40.60
C ASP A 284 26.70 10.79 -39.26
N TYR A 285 27.01 9.50 -39.25
CA TYR A 285 26.92 8.66 -38.07
C TYR A 285 27.97 7.55 -38.07
N GLY A 286 28.47 7.25 -36.88
CA GLY A 286 29.35 6.11 -36.61
C GLY A 286 28.58 4.98 -35.95
N THR A 287 28.99 3.74 -36.17
CA THR A 287 28.41 2.58 -35.48
C THR A 287 29.51 1.76 -34.85
N SER A 288 29.27 1.24 -33.65
CA SER A 288 30.25 0.42 -32.94
C SER A 288 29.56 -0.45 -31.89
N PRO A 289 30.04 -1.68 -31.64
CA PRO A 289 29.65 -2.44 -30.48
C PRO A 289 30.06 -1.72 -29.20
N PHE A 290 29.32 -1.90 -28.12
CA PHE A 290 29.64 -1.33 -26.82
C PHE A 290 29.45 -2.35 -25.70
N VAL A 291 30.21 -2.16 -24.63
CA VAL A 291 30.12 -2.94 -23.38
C VAL A 291 30.15 -1.99 -22.21
N GLY A 292 29.30 -2.23 -21.22
CA GLY A 292 29.22 -1.39 -20.04
C GLY A 292 28.48 -2.02 -18.89
N VAL A 293 28.23 -1.20 -17.88
CA VAL A 293 27.45 -1.53 -16.69
C VAL A 293 26.18 -0.70 -16.67
N ALA A 294 25.11 -1.26 -16.12
CA ALA A 294 23.83 -0.57 -15.97
C ALA A 294 23.38 -0.55 -14.51
N PHE A 295 23.04 0.63 -14.01
CA PHE A 295 22.50 0.85 -12.68
C PHE A 295 20.98 1.04 -12.79
N PRO A 296 20.16 0.10 -12.29
CA PRO A 296 18.71 0.20 -12.38
C PRO A 296 18.20 1.37 -11.52
N LEU A 297 17.30 2.17 -12.08
CA LEU A 297 16.70 3.33 -11.39
C LEU A 297 15.58 2.93 -10.42
N GLY A 298 15.09 1.70 -10.52
CA GLY A 298 14.06 1.16 -9.65
C GLY A 298 13.90 -0.34 -9.81
N ARG A 299 13.06 -0.93 -8.96
CA ARG A 299 12.69 -2.35 -9.05
C ARG A 299 11.34 -2.46 -9.74
N ARG A 300 11.23 -3.33 -10.74
CA ARG A 300 10.00 -3.57 -11.54
C ARG A 300 8.76 -3.82 -10.68
N THR A 301 8.92 -4.56 -9.59
CA THR A 301 7.83 -4.87 -8.65
C THR A 301 7.22 -3.63 -7.99
N PHE A 302 7.99 -2.54 -7.83
CA PHE A 302 7.56 -1.36 -7.06
C PHE A 302 7.35 -0.11 -7.91
N THR A 303 7.95 -0.02 -9.10
CA THR A 303 7.86 1.16 -9.97
C THR A 303 7.61 0.75 -11.42
N LYS A 304 6.46 1.20 -11.98
CA LYS A 304 6.04 0.82 -13.34
C LYS A 304 6.97 1.36 -14.42
N PHE A 305 7.35 2.64 -14.33
CA PHE A 305 8.20 3.29 -15.33
C PHE A 305 9.69 3.13 -14.99
N LEU A 306 10.10 3.60 -13.81
CA LEU A 306 11.50 3.57 -13.37
C LEU A 306 12.03 2.15 -13.15
N GLY A 307 11.17 1.15 -12.94
CA GLY A 307 11.59 -0.24 -12.76
C GLY A 307 12.19 -0.86 -14.02
N ASN A 308 11.89 -0.29 -15.19
CA ASN A 308 12.47 -0.70 -16.47
C ASN A 308 13.59 0.24 -16.95
N ALA A 309 13.85 1.33 -16.23
CA ALA A 309 14.84 2.32 -16.58
C ALA A 309 16.16 2.07 -15.83
N SER A 310 17.26 2.46 -16.45
CA SER A 310 18.61 2.33 -15.92
C SER A 310 19.50 3.45 -16.43
N ILE A 311 20.50 3.82 -15.64
CA ILE A 311 21.63 4.61 -16.12
C ILE A 311 22.71 3.62 -16.53
N SER A 312 23.19 3.73 -17.76
CA SER A 312 24.21 2.87 -18.33
C SER A 312 25.45 3.68 -18.66
N THR A 313 26.61 3.10 -18.42
CA THR A 313 27.89 3.68 -18.82
C THR A 313 28.86 2.59 -19.21
N GLY A 314 29.74 2.90 -20.16
CA GLY A 314 30.69 1.92 -20.68
C GLY A 314 31.53 2.49 -21.80
N VAL A 315 32.08 1.59 -22.59
CA VAL A 315 33.02 1.91 -23.65
C VAL A 315 32.59 1.24 -24.94
N PHE A 316 32.76 1.95 -26.05
CA PHE A 316 32.67 1.36 -27.37
C PHE A 316 33.90 0.49 -27.61
N THR A 317 33.73 -0.66 -28.27
CA THR A 317 34.83 -1.60 -28.46
C THR A 317 35.76 -1.15 -29.58
N ASN A 318 35.22 -0.44 -30.57
CA ASN A 318 35.94 0.03 -31.75
C ASN A 318 35.85 1.57 -31.86
N THR A 319 36.86 2.17 -32.48
CA THR A 319 36.78 3.56 -32.94
C THR A 319 35.75 3.69 -34.06
N MET A 320 35.11 4.85 -34.14
CA MET A 320 34.14 5.15 -35.18
C MET A 320 34.79 5.96 -36.28
N ARG A 321 34.16 6.05 -37.45
CA ARG A 321 34.59 6.93 -38.53
C ARG A 321 33.43 7.82 -38.94
N ASN A 322 33.72 9.09 -39.19
CA ASN A 322 32.76 10.02 -39.78
C ASN A 322 32.75 9.90 -41.31
N SER A 323 31.85 10.61 -41.98
CA SER A 323 31.73 10.66 -43.44
C SER A 323 33.01 11.10 -44.16
N ASP A 324 33.85 11.89 -43.49
CA ASP A 324 35.12 12.39 -44.01
C ASP A 324 36.30 11.42 -43.79
N GLY A 325 36.03 10.24 -43.21
CA GLY A 325 37.04 9.21 -42.94
C GLY A 325 37.92 9.48 -41.71
N VAL A 326 37.62 10.52 -40.93
CA VAL A 326 38.28 10.86 -39.67
C VAL A 326 37.91 9.84 -38.60
N SER A 327 38.92 9.29 -37.93
CA SER A 327 38.72 8.33 -36.83
C SER A 327 38.31 9.05 -35.55
N ILE A 328 37.13 8.74 -35.05
CA ILE A 328 36.59 9.25 -33.80
C ILE A 328 36.92 8.25 -32.70
N SER A 329 37.79 8.69 -31.79
CA SER A 329 38.28 7.92 -30.65
C SER A 329 37.67 8.46 -29.34
N GLY A 330 38.19 8.05 -28.19
CA GLY A 330 37.75 8.59 -26.90
C GLY A 330 38.90 9.00 -25.98
N PRO A 331 38.61 9.89 -25.03
CA PRO A 331 39.63 10.65 -24.29
C PRO A 331 40.41 9.83 -23.26
N LEU A 332 39.85 8.73 -22.76
CA LEU A 332 40.43 7.99 -21.63
C LEU A 332 41.27 6.78 -22.05
N ILE A 333 40.74 5.93 -22.94
CA ILE A 333 41.36 4.64 -23.29
C ILE A 333 41.53 4.46 -24.81
N GLY A 334 41.52 5.56 -25.57
CA GLY A 334 41.56 5.52 -27.04
C GLY A 334 40.33 4.84 -27.65
N ARG A 335 39.20 4.85 -26.93
CA ARG A 335 37.90 4.36 -27.38
C ARG A 335 36.81 5.28 -26.85
N PRO A 336 35.77 5.59 -27.65
CA PRO A 336 34.64 6.39 -27.18
C PRO A 336 34.02 5.80 -25.91
N THR A 337 33.68 6.64 -24.94
CA THR A 337 32.99 6.22 -23.71
C THR A 337 31.57 6.78 -23.73
N TYR A 338 30.61 6.13 -23.09
CA TYR A 338 29.22 6.60 -23.12
C TYR A 338 28.59 6.68 -21.75
N VAL A 339 27.59 7.55 -21.65
CA VAL A 339 26.63 7.61 -20.55
C VAL A 339 25.25 7.78 -21.17
N GLY A 340 24.31 6.92 -20.80
CA GLY A 340 22.96 6.96 -21.38
C GLY A 340 21.90 6.32 -20.51
N LEU A 341 20.66 6.63 -20.81
CA LEU A 341 19.49 6.03 -20.21
C LEU A 341 19.10 4.79 -21.01
N GLY A 342 19.07 3.65 -20.33
CA GLY A 342 18.61 2.37 -20.87
C GLY A 342 17.19 2.06 -20.42
N TYR A 343 16.30 1.69 -21.34
CA TYR A 343 14.94 1.23 -21.06
C TYR A 343 14.74 -0.21 -21.54
N SER A 344 14.25 -1.07 -20.65
CA SER A 344 14.00 -2.48 -20.96
C SER A 344 12.72 -2.64 -21.78
N MET A 345 12.85 -3.16 -23.00
CA MET A 345 11.70 -3.49 -23.86
C MET A 345 11.24 -4.94 -23.65
N PHE A 346 12.19 -5.86 -23.44
CA PHE A 346 11.93 -7.26 -23.11
C PHE A 346 12.75 -7.69 -21.89
N ARG A 347 12.69 -8.98 -21.51
CA ARG A 347 13.42 -9.50 -20.34
C ARG A 347 14.93 -9.22 -20.38
N ILE A 348 15.54 -9.28 -21.56
CA ILE A 348 16.99 -9.16 -21.78
C ILE A 348 17.36 -7.98 -22.70
N LEU A 349 16.46 -7.59 -23.62
CA LEU A 349 16.72 -6.53 -24.61
C LEU A 349 16.39 -5.14 -24.05
N ARG A 350 17.33 -4.22 -24.20
CA ARG A 350 17.22 -2.80 -23.81
C ARG A 350 17.46 -1.87 -24.98
N PHE A 351 16.72 -0.78 -25.01
CA PHE A 351 17.01 0.40 -25.83
C PHE A 351 17.82 1.39 -24.98
N ASN A 352 18.89 1.95 -25.53
CA ASN A 352 19.75 2.91 -24.83
C ASN A 352 19.85 4.18 -25.67
N ALA A 353 19.71 5.32 -25.01
CA ALA A 353 19.91 6.63 -25.61
C ALA A 353 20.70 7.52 -24.66
N GLY A 354 21.65 8.28 -25.18
CA GLY A 354 22.49 9.13 -24.35
C GLY A 354 23.54 9.87 -25.14
N ILE A 355 24.68 10.12 -24.49
CA ILE A 355 25.82 10.82 -25.07
C ILE A 355 27.06 9.92 -25.10
N ALA A 356 27.79 10.00 -26.21
CA ALA A 356 29.12 9.43 -26.39
C ALA A 356 30.14 10.56 -26.24
N LEU A 357 31.10 10.35 -25.35
CA LEU A 357 32.26 11.19 -25.12
C LEU A 357 33.36 10.71 -26.05
N THR A 358 33.79 11.61 -26.93
CA THR A 358 34.75 11.34 -27.99
C THR A 358 35.90 12.33 -27.96
N SER A 359 37.03 11.95 -28.51
CA SER A 359 38.17 12.84 -28.73
C SER A 359 38.95 12.38 -29.97
N SER A 360 39.54 13.33 -30.68
CA SER A 360 40.42 13.10 -31.84
C SER A 360 41.85 12.71 -31.42
N GLU A 361 42.27 13.01 -30.18
CA GLU A 361 43.60 12.69 -29.66
C GLU A 361 43.52 11.98 -28.30
N VAL A 362 44.36 10.97 -28.10
CA VAL A 362 44.50 10.29 -26.79
C VAL A 362 45.49 11.08 -25.93
N ASN A 363 45.11 12.29 -25.54
CA ASN A 363 45.84 13.06 -24.55
C ASN A 363 44.92 13.17 -23.33
N GLY A 364 45.37 12.72 -22.16
CA GLY A 364 44.57 12.67 -20.92
C GLY A 364 44.09 14.03 -20.36
N SER A 365 44.09 15.08 -21.18
CA SER A 365 43.47 16.38 -20.95
C SER A 365 42.02 16.37 -21.43
N LEU A 366 41.09 16.86 -20.58
CA LEU A 366 39.66 17.01 -20.89
C LEU A 366 39.37 18.18 -21.86
N GLU A 367 40.38 18.91 -22.33
CA GLU A 367 40.21 20.15 -23.09
C GLU A 367 39.69 19.93 -24.53
N ASN A 368 39.84 18.73 -25.10
CA ASN A 368 39.41 18.38 -26.46
C ASN A 368 38.38 17.23 -26.49
N VAL A 369 37.36 17.31 -25.62
CA VAL A 369 36.26 16.32 -25.58
C VAL A 369 35.04 16.83 -26.33
N THR A 370 34.59 16.07 -27.32
CA THR A 370 33.34 16.32 -28.05
C THR A 370 32.27 15.34 -27.62
N ILE A 371 31.05 15.84 -27.42
CA ILE A 371 29.87 15.03 -27.08
C ILE A 371 28.99 14.83 -28.30
N TYR A 372 28.56 13.59 -28.51
CA TYR A 372 27.64 13.24 -29.59
C TYR A 372 26.49 12.40 -29.05
N PRO A 373 25.24 12.64 -29.50
CA PRO A 373 24.13 11.79 -29.13
C PRO A 373 24.31 10.38 -29.72
N PHE A 374 23.95 9.35 -28.96
CA PHE A 374 23.95 7.97 -29.43
C PHE A 374 22.62 7.29 -29.10
N VAL A 375 22.26 6.32 -29.94
CA VAL A 375 21.12 5.43 -29.75
C VAL A 375 21.51 3.99 -30.11
N GLY A 376 21.01 3.01 -29.38
CA GLY A 376 21.31 1.61 -29.68
C GLY A 376 20.57 0.59 -28.83
N PHE A 377 20.82 -0.68 -29.14
CA PHE A 377 20.22 -1.81 -28.45
C PHE A 377 21.29 -2.63 -27.74
N SER A 378 20.96 -3.13 -26.55
CA SER A 378 21.84 -4.03 -25.80
C SER A 378 21.10 -5.21 -25.19
N MET A 379 21.85 -6.29 -24.98
CA MET A 379 21.45 -7.39 -24.12
C MET A 379 22.05 -7.15 -22.73
N GLU A 380 21.22 -7.30 -21.70
CA GLU A 380 21.63 -7.18 -20.30
C GLU A 380 21.79 -8.55 -19.65
N PHE A 381 22.94 -8.76 -19.01
CA PHE A 381 23.27 -9.95 -18.25
C PHE A 381 23.57 -9.57 -16.79
N ASN A 382 22.88 -10.19 -15.85
CA ASN A 382 23.11 -9.96 -14.43
C ASN A 382 24.27 -10.81 -13.94
N ILE A 383 25.42 -10.18 -13.66
CA ILE A 383 26.58 -10.87 -13.09
C ILE A 383 26.50 -10.77 -11.57
N TRP A 384 26.53 -11.93 -10.91
CA TRP A 384 26.68 -11.98 -9.46
C TRP A 384 28.15 -11.80 -9.11
N LEU A 385 28.47 -10.70 -8.43
CA LEU A 385 29.86 -10.37 -8.11
C LEU A 385 30.37 -10.98 -6.79
N GLY A 386 29.51 -11.61 -5.98
CA GLY A 386 29.93 -12.19 -4.70
C GLY A 386 30.58 -11.18 -3.73
N LEU A 387 30.44 -9.88 -3.98
CA LEU A 387 31.02 -8.78 -3.19
C LEU A 387 30.14 -8.50 -1.97
N ASN A 388 30.03 -9.49 -1.09
CA ASN A 388 29.80 -9.38 0.36
C ASN A 388 29.49 -10.77 0.91
N ARG A 389 30.33 -11.22 1.86
CA ARG A 389 29.90 -12.15 2.91
C ARG A 389 29.09 -11.39 3.95
#